data_AF-A0A6C0GCY9-F1
#
_entry.id   AF-A0A6C0GCY9-F1
#
_cell.length_a   1.000
_cell.length_b   1.000
_cell.length_c   1.000
_cell.angle_alpha   90.00
_cell.angle_beta   90.00
_cell.angle_gamma   90.00
#
_symmetry.space_group_name_H-M   'P 1'
#
loop_
_entity.id
_entity.type
_entity.pdbx_description
1 polymer ?
#
loop_
_entity_poly.entity_id
_entity_poly.type
_entity_poly.pdbx_seq_one_letter_code
_entity_poly.pdbx_strand_id
1 'polypeptide(L)'
;MPDMISISPFVIGFEDIDRSKIRIAGGKGANLGELSRIERIPVPDGFCITTEAFKRIMEEDVSVKDLLEQLSLLKVDDRNKITQLSREIRSLIECIAVPEEIHNEIIRFHSILGEEHAYARW
;
A
#
# COMPACT_ATOMS: atom_id res chain seq x y z
N MET A 1 21.24 2.49 19.90
CA MET A 1 21.98 2.70 18.63
C MET A 1 20.92 2.96 17.57
N PRO A 2 20.60 4.20 17.20
CA PRO A 2 19.56 4.50 16.22
C PRO A 2 20.22 4.88 14.90
N ASP A 3 20.62 3.89 14.10
CA ASP A 3 21.06 4.12 12.73
C ASP A 3 20.71 2.88 11.89
N MET A 4 20.16 3.12 10.68
CA MET A 4 19.88 2.18 9.57
C MET A 4 18.42 1.76 9.28
N ILE A 5 17.39 2.50 9.73
CA ILE A 5 16.18 2.57 8.91
C ILE A 5 16.40 3.70 7.90
N SER A 6 17.03 3.36 6.76
CA SER A 6 16.94 4.18 5.56
C SER A 6 15.46 4.54 5.37
N ILE A 7 15.15 5.84 5.25
CA ILE A 7 13.80 6.32 4.97
C ILE A 7 13.43 5.76 3.60
N SER A 8 12.77 4.61 3.60
CA SER A 8 12.28 3.98 2.39
C SER A 8 11.09 4.80 1.90
N PRO A 9 11.07 5.26 0.64
CA PRO A 9 9.89 5.90 0.10
C PRO A 9 8.74 4.90 -0.05
N PHE A 10 9.02 3.59 0.00
CA PHE A 10 8.09 2.52 -0.35
C PHE A 10 7.45 1.82 0.84
N VAL A 11 8.12 1.80 1.99
CA VAL A 11 7.63 1.15 3.21
C VAL A 11 7.86 2.06 4.42
N ILE A 12 6.86 2.16 5.29
CA ILE A 12 6.91 2.96 6.52
C ILE A 12 6.33 2.18 7.71
N GLY A 13 7.08 2.09 8.81
CA GLY A 13 6.64 1.44 10.05
C GLY A 13 5.50 2.20 10.74
N PHE A 14 4.62 1.50 11.46
CA PHE A 14 3.50 2.14 12.16
C PHE A 14 3.98 3.18 13.19
N GLU A 15 5.11 2.93 13.84
CA GLU A 15 5.79 3.85 14.77
C GLU A 15 6.19 5.18 14.14
N ASP A 16 6.32 5.21 12.82
CA ASP A 16 6.66 6.40 12.03
C ASP A 16 5.44 7.03 11.36
N ILE A 17 4.23 6.48 11.52
CA ILE A 17 3.00 7.03 10.94
C ILE A 17 2.26 7.91 11.97
N ASP A 18 1.75 9.05 11.50
CA ASP A 18 0.80 9.90 12.23
C ASP A 18 -0.31 10.39 11.28
N ARG A 19 -1.31 11.11 11.80
CA ARG A 19 -2.40 11.68 10.98
C ARG A 19 -1.96 12.58 9.82
N SER A 20 -0.78 13.19 9.89
CA SER A 20 -0.28 14.03 8.80
C SER A 20 0.13 13.20 7.57
N LYS A 21 0.41 11.90 7.76
CA LYS A 21 0.89 10.97 6.73
C LYS A 21 -0.23 10.20 6.00
N ILE A 22 -1.49 10.65 6.09
CA ILE A 22 -2.62 10.07 5.34
C ILE A 22 -2.35 9.99 3.83
N ARG A 23 -1.66 10.98 3.24
CA ARG A 23 -1.35 10.95 1.80
C ARG A 23 -0.39 9.84 1.42
N ILE A 24 0.42 9.35 2.37
CA ILE A 24 1.47 8.36 2.16
C ILE A 24 0.97 6.95 2.52
N ALA A 25 0.27 6.81 3.64
CA ALA A 25 -0.17 5.52 4.20
C ALA A 25 -1.67 5.24 4.07
N GLY A 26 -2.45 6.19 3.54
CA GLY A 26 -3.91 6.13 3.50
C GLY A 26 -4.56 6.29 4.89
N GLY A 27 -5.89 6.34 4.90
CA GLY A 27 -6.65 6.54 6.14
C GLY A 27 -6.51 5.38 7.14
N LYS A 28 -6.37 4.14 6.65
CA LYS A 28 -6.16 2.96 7.52
C LYS A 28 -4.78 2.97 8.16
N GLY A 29 -3.73 3.18 7.37
CA GLY A 29 -2.36 3.24 7.87
C GLY A 29 -2.17 4.37 8.90
N ALA A 30 -2.73 5.55 8.60
CA ALA A 30 -2.73 6.68 9.54
C ALA A 30 -3.39 6.33 10.88
N ASN A 31 -4.54 5.68 10.87
CA ASN A 31 -5.22 5.26 12.10
C ASN A 31 -4.42 4.21 12.88
N LEU A 32 -3.80 3.24 12.20
CA LEU A 32 -2.96 2.22 12.86
C LEU A 32 -1.72 2.84 13.52
N GLY A 33 -1.07 3.81 12.85
CA GLY A 33 0.06 4.55 13.43
C GLY A 33 -0.31 5.42 14.64
N GLU A 34 -1.54 5.94 14.69
CA GLU A 34 -2.02 6.64 15.89
C GLU A 34 -2.28 5.67 17.05
N LEU A 35 -2.88 4.52 16.76
CA LEU A 35 -3.19 3.51 17.76
C LEU A 35 -1.94 2.86 18.34
N SER A 36 -0.89 2.65 17.54
CA SER A 36 0.37 2.03 17.99
C SER A 36 1.12 2.87 19.02
N ARG A 37 0.83 4.18 19.11
CA ARG A 37 1.44 5.09 20.08
C ARG A 37 0.73 5.09 21.45
N ILE A 38 -0.43 4.44 21.57
CA ILE A 38 -1.20 4.42 22.81
C ILE A 38 -0.73 3.23 23.65
N GLU A 39 -0.02 3.49 24.75
CA GLU A 39 0.60 2.47 25.62
C GLU A 39 -0.35 1.35 26.09
N ARG A 40 -1.67 1.60 26.14
CA ARG A 40 -2.68 0.65 26.64
C ARG A 40 -3.45 -0.06 25.53
N ILE A 41 -3.12 0.18 24.25
CA ILE A 41 -3.75 -0.48 23.11
C ILE A 41 -2.70 -1.36 22.43
N PRO A 42 -2.83 -2.70 22.50
CA PRO A 42 -1.90 -3.59 21.84
C PRO A 42 -2.17 -3.57 20.33
N VAL A 43 -1.37 -2.79 19.60
CA VAL A 43 -1.30 -2.86 18.14
C VAL A 43 -0.09 -3.73 17.78
N PRO A 44 -0.26 -4.81 16.99
CA PRO A 44 0.89 -5.58 16.51
C PRO A 44 1.84 -4.70 15.70
N ASP A 45 3.14 -4.95 15.84
CA ASP A 45 4.14 -4.29 15.01
C ASP A 45 3.85 -4.55 13.53
N GLY A 46 4.09 -3.54 12.70
CA GLY A 46 3.70 -3.60 11.31
C GLY A 46 4.14 -2.36 10.53
N PHE A 47 3.91 -2.42 9.23
CA PHE A 47 4.27 -1.36 8.30
C PHE A 47 3.17 -1.16 7.24
N CYS A 48 3.22 -0.02 6.57
CA CYS A 48 2.42 0.27 5.38
C CYS A 48 3.31 0.29 4.14
N ILE A 49 2.84 -0.36 3.07
CA ILE A 49 3.33 -0.09 1.72
C ILE A 49 2.74 1.26 1.30
N THR A 50 3.60 2.19 0.90
CA THR A 50 3.19 3.58 0.68
C THR A 50 2.51 3.79 -0.67
N THR A 51 1.85 4.93 -0.84
CA THR A 51 1.36 5.38 -2.14
C THR A 51 2.47 5.63 -3.16
N GLU A 52 3.70 5.91 -2.74
CA GLU A 52 4.83 6.05 -3.66
C GLU A 52 5.23 4.69 -4.25
N ALA A 53 5.16 3.61 -3.46
CA ALA A 53 5.34 2.26 -3.98
C ALA A 53 4.27 1.94 -5.04
N PHE A 54 3.01 2.27 -4.77
CA PHE A 54 1.93 2.11 -5.75
C PHE A 54 2.20 2.88 -7.05
N LYS A 55 2.57 4.17 -6.96
CA LYS A 55 2.90 4.98 -8.15
C LYS A 55 4.03 4.37 -8.96
N ARG A 56 5.09 3.90 -8.28
CA ARG A 56 6.25 3.27 -8.92
C ARG A 56 5.88 1.96 -9.62
N ILE A 57 5.05 1.11 -9.00
CA ILE A 57 4.57 -0.14 -9.62
C ILE A 57 3.72 0.16 -10.87
N MET A 58 2.90 1.21 -10.84
CA MET A 58 2.01 1.57 -11.95
C MET A 58 2.66 2.43 -13.04
N GLU A 59 3.91 2.87 -12.86
CA GLU A 59 4.54 3.90 -13.71
C GLU A 59 4.66 3.48 -15.19
N GLU A 60 4.89 2.20 -15.45
CA GLU A 60 5.18 1.67 -16.78
C GLU A 60 3.94 1.10 -17.49
N ASP A 61 2.79 0.97 -16.82
CA ASP A 61 1.58 0.35 -17.39
C ASP A 61 0.57 1.40 -17.92
N VAL A 62 0.77 1.76 -19.19
CA VAL A 62 -0.13 2.66 -19.93
C VAL A 62 -1.55 2.06 -20.06
N SER A 63 -1.67 0.73 -20.11
CA SER A 63 -2.93 0.03 -20.35
C SER A 63 -3.90 0.21 -19.17
N VAL A 64 -3.39 0.13 -17.93
CA VAL A 64 -4.20 0.38 -16.73
C VAL A 64 -4.71 1.83 -16.73
N LYS A 65 -3.88 2.78 -17.12
CA LYS A 65 -4.26 4.20 -17.20
C LYS A 65 -5.37 4.43 -18.23
N ASP A 66 -5.24 3.87 -19.42
CA ASP A 66 -6.24 4.01 -20.48
C ASP A 66 -7.60 3.43 -20.07
N LEU A 67 -7.61 2.28 -19.38
CA LEU A 67 -8.85 1.68 -18.86
C LEU A 67 -9.47 2.50 -17.72
N LEU A 68 -8.65 3.13 -16.87
CA LEU A 68 -9.14 4.05 -15.83
C LEU A 68 -9.76 5.31 -16.46
N GLU A 69 -9.19 5.83 -17.55
CA GLU A 69 -9.77 6.94 -18.31
C GLU A 69 -11.12 6.52 -18.92
N GLN A 70 -11.22 5.33 -19.53
CA GLN A 70 -12.49 4.79 -20.02
C GLN A 70 -13.53 4.62 -18.90
N LEU A 71 -13.11 4.10 -17.74
CA LEU A 71 -13.98 3.93 -16.57
C LEU A 71 -14.51 5.28 -16.07
N SER A 72 -13.69 6.34 -16.13
CA SER A 72 -14.06 7.70 -15.67
C SER A 72 -15.18 8.35 -16.51
N LEU A 73 -15.39 7.87 -17.73
CA LEU A 73 -16.42 8.38 -18.65
C LEU A 73 -17.79 7.69 -18.44
N LEU A 74 -17.83 6.60 -17.66
CA LEU A 74 -19.06 5.86 -17.41
C LEU A 74 -19.93 6.53 -16.34
N LYS A 75 -21.25 6.38 -16.49
CA LYS A 75 -22.21 6.81 -15.46
C LYS A 75 -22.44 5.67 -14.47
N VAL A 76 -22.87 6.01 -13.26
CA VAL A 76 -23.17 5.03 -12.19
C VAL A 76 -24.19 3.97 -12.63
N ASP A 77 -25.06 4.31 -13.59
CA ASP A 77 -26.07 3.40 -14.15
C ASP A 77 -25.50 2.39 -15.16
N ASP A 78 -24.29 2.61 -15.69
CA ASP A 78 -23.58 1.69 -16.61
C ASP A 78 -22.96 0.48 -15.86
N ARG A 79 -23.68 -0.10 -14.90
CA ARG A 79 -23.16 -1.12 -13.96
C ARG A 79 -22.48 -2.31 -14.62
N ASN A 80 -23.03 -2.79 -15.75
CA ASN A 80 -22.45 -3.92 -16.49
C ASN A 80 -21.08 -3.56 -17.08
N LYS A 81 -20.95 -2.36 -17.67
CA LYS A 81 -19.68 -1.88 -18.23
C LYS A 81 -18.66 -1.58 -17.12
N ILE A 82 -19.09 -0.97 -16.02
CA ILE A 82 -18.26 -0.74 -14.83
C ILE A 82 -17.69 -2.08 -14.34
N THR A 83 -18.54 -3.09 -14.21
CA THR A 83 -18.12 -4.43 -13.74
C THR A 83 -17.11 -5.07 -14.69
N GLN A 84 -17.34 -4.95 -16.01
CA GLN A 84 -16.43 -5.49 -17.02
C GLN A 84 -15.07 -4.79 -17.00
N LEU A 85 -15.03 -3.46 -17.08
CA LEU A 85 -13.79 -2.68 -17.04
C LEU A 85 -13.04 -2.87 -15.72
N SER A 86 -13.75 -2.89 -14.59
CA SER A 86 -13.11 -3.12 -13.28
C SER A 86 -12.45 -4.49 -13.19
N ARG A 87 -13.03 -5.52 -13.82
CA ARG A 87 -12.43 -6.84 -13.89
C ARG A 87 -11.16 -6.83 -14.73
N GLU A 88 -11.20 -6.16 -15.88
CA GLU A 88 -10.05 -6.04 -16.78
C GLU A 88 -8.89 -5.27 -16.11
N ILE A 89 -9.18 -4.12 -15.50
CA ILE A 89 -8.20 -3.35 -14.72
C ILE A 89 -7.57 -4.20 -13.63
N ARG A 90 -8.39 -4.97 -12.87
CA ARG A 90 -7.87 -5.84 -11.81
C ARG A 90 -6.95 -6.91 -12.37
N SER A 91 -7.35 -7.59 -13.44
CA SER A 91 -6.54 -8.64 -14.06
C SER A 91 -5.20 -8.11 -14.58
N LEU A 92 -5.16 -6.87 -15.11
CA LEU A 92 -3.90 -6.24 -15.49
C LEU A 92 -3.03 -5.93 -14.29
N ILE A 93 -3.58 -5.31 -13.24
CA ILE A 93 -2.84 -4.99 -12.02
C ILE A 93 -2.24 -6.26 -11.39
N GLU A 94 -2.99 -7.36 -11.37
CA GLU A 94 -2.52 -8.66 -10.86
C GLU A 94 -1.35 -9.26 -11.68
N CYS A 95 -1.17 -8.85 -12.93
CA CYS A 95 -0.07 -9.30 -13.80
C CYS A 95 1.18 -8.41 -13.71
N ILE A 96 1.09 -7.24 -13.09
CA ILE A 96 2.22 -6.31 -12.98
C ILE A 96 3.24 -6.86 -11.98
N ALA A 97 4.48 -7.02 -12.44
CA ALA A 97 5.58 -7.42 -11.58
C ALA A 97 5.91 -6.29 -10.58
N VAL A 98 6.07 -6.64 -9.31
CA VAL A 98 6.55 -5.69 -8.30
C VAL A 98 8.05 -5.44 -8.55
N PRO A 99 8.49 -4.17 -8.73
CA PRO A 99 9.89 -3.83 -8.87
C PRO A 99 10.75 -4.39 -7.72
N GLU A 100 11.96 -4.87 -8.05
CA GLU A 100 12.85 -5.55 -7.10
C GLU A 100 13.19 -4.67 -5.89
N GLU A 101 13.35 -3.36 -6.09
CA GLU A 101 13.59 -2.39 -5.03
C GLU A 101 12.46 -2.33 -3.99
N ILE A 102 11.20 -2.44 -4.42
CA ILE A 102 10.03 -2.45 -3.53
C ILE A 102 9.93 -3.82 -2.84
N HIS A 103 10.15 -4.91 -3.60
CA HIS A 103 10.16 -6.26 -3.05
C HIS A 103 11.19 -6.40 -1.92
N ASN A 104 12.42 -5.95 -2.15
CA ASN A 104 13.51 -6.02 -1.19
C ASN A 104 13.22 -5.21 0.09
N GLU A 105 12.61 -4.03 -0.04
CA GLU A 105 12.18 -3.23 1.12
C GLU A 105 11.08 -3.95 1.93
N ILE A 106 10.10 -4.58 1.26
CA ILE A 106 9.06 -5.37 1.94
C ILE A 106 9.69 -6.54 2.71
N ILE A 107 10.59 -7.30 2.09
CA ILE A 107 11.27 -8.44 2.72
C ILE A 107 12.14 -7.98 3.89
N ARG A 108 12.84 -6.85 3.74
CA ARG A 108 13.66 -6.26 4.81
C ARG A 108 12.82 -5.91 6.03
N PHE A 109 11.71 -5.18 5.86
CA PHE A 109 10.81 -4.84 6.96
C PHE A 109 10.15 -6.08 7.57
N HIS A 110 9.75 -7.05 6.74
CA HIS A 110 9.19 -8.31 7.25
C HIS A 110 10.20 -9.08 8.11
N SER A 111 11.47 -9.11 7.71
CA SER A 111 12.54 -9.79 8.44
C SER A 111 12.86 -9.11 9.79
N ILE A 112 12.75 -7.78 9.85
CA ILE A 112 12.95 -7.00 11.10
C ILE A 112 11.85 -7.31 12.13
N LEU A 113 10.62 -7.57 11.68
CA LEU A 113 9.48 -7.86 12.55
C LEU A 113 9.45 -9.31 13.08
N GLY A 114 10.20 -10.23 12.47
CA GLY A 114 10.36 -11.62 12.93
C GLY A 114 9.11 -12.51 12.73
N GLU A 115 9.29 -13.82 12.57
CA GLU A 115 8.19 -14.77 12.27
C GLU A 115 7.19 -15.02 13.44
N GLU A 116 7.40 -14.42 14.62
CA GLU A 116 6.72 -14.84 15.87
C GLU A 116 5.42 -14.10 16.24
N HIS A 117 4.97 -13.09 15.49
CA HIS A 117 3.77 -12.34 15.85
C HIS A 117 2.72 -12.31 14.74
N ALA A 118 1.47 -12.63 15.11
CA ALA A 118 0.34 -12.71 14.20
C ALA A 118 0.11 -11.39 13.46
N TYR A 119 0.45 -11.37 12.17
CA TYR A 119 0.24 -10.20 11.32
C TYR A 119 -1.25 -10.04 11.01
N ALA A 120 -1.79 -8.84 11.24
CA ALA A 120 -3.14 -8.47 10.86
C ALA A 120 -3.30 -8.52 9.33
N ARG A 121 -3.75 -9.67 8.81
CA ARG A 121 -4.10 -9.87 7.41
C ARG A 121 -5.52 -9.35 7.18
N TRP A 122 -5.66 -8.16 6.60
CA TRP A 122 -6.94 -7.60 6.13
C TRP A 122 -6.96 -7.50 4.61
#